data_AF-A0A2Z6UFM5-F1
#
_entry.id   AF-A0A2Z6UFM5-F1
#
_cell.length_a   1.000
_cell.length_b   1.000
_cell.length_c   1.000
_cell.angle_alpha   90.00
_cell.angle_beta   90.00
_cell.angle_gamma   90.00
#
_symmetry.space_group_name_H-M   'P 1'
#
loop_
_entity.id
_entity.type
_entity.pdbx_description
1 polymer ?
#
loop_
_entity_poly.entity_id
_entity_poly.type
_entity_poly.pdbx_seq_one_letter_code
_entity_poly.pdbx_strand_id
1 'polypeptide(L)'
;MLNPTNKTVSDETKKLIDKLLLERIFLREIARVTGVSWSWLQDYVNNKLAAVPSQIKVSDKPKGKLVIECDEMWSFVFSKIIKVYIWRLIDRKTREIIGCYLGDSSRQSAKKLWGQFTRCLPSAVAYTDFWESYKTVIPSKSHRTVGKETGQTNPIERLNK
;
A
#
# COMPACT_ATOMS: atom_id res chain seq x y z
N MET A 1 13.38 34.38 -33.29
CA MET A 1 13.04 34.36 -31.85
C MET A 1 11.95 33.31 -31.66
N LEU A 2 12.22 32.23 -30.91
CA LEU A 2 11.18 31.28 -30.51
C LEU A 2 10.43 31.91 -29.34
N ASN A 3 9.17 32.30 -29.52
CA ASN A 3 8.31 32.78 -28.45
C ASN A 3 7.83 31.56 -27.65
N PRO A 4 8.38 31.28 -26.45
CA PRO A 4 7.94 30.15 -25.66
C PRO A 4 6.55 30.47 -25.12
N THR A 5 5.54 29.77 -25.62
CA THR A 5 4.17 29.86 -25.08
C THR A 5 4.09 28.89 -23.91
N ASN A 6 3.75 29.39 -22.72
CA ASN A 6 3.57 28.56 -21.54
C ASN A 6 2.32 27.69 -21.73
N LYS A 7 2.48 26.51 -22.33
CA LYS A 7 1.39 25.57 -22.59
C LYS A 7 0.94 24.99 -21.25
N THR A 8 -0.20 25.49 -20.77
CA THR A 8 -0.90 24.88 -19.64
C THR A 8 -1.41 23.50 -20.06
N VAL A 9 -1.12 22.48 -19.25
CA VAL A 9 -1.69 21.14 -19.47
C VAL A 9 -3.17 21.19 -19.14
N SER A 10 -4.01 20.76 -20.08
CA SER A 10 -5.47 20.78 -19.94
C SER A 10 -5.96 19.83 -18.85
N ASP A 11 -7.18 20.07 -18.36
CA ASP A 11 -7.78 19.24 -17.32
C ASP A 11 -8.17 17.86 -17.86
N GLU A 12 -8.47 17.74 -19.16
CA GLU A 12 -8.66 16.45 -19.82
C GLU A 12 -7.39 15.60 -19.77
N THR A 13 -6.23 16.20 -20.05
CA THR A 13 -4.95 15.51 -19.98
C THR A 13 -4.61 15.12 -18.55
N LYS A 14 -4.88 15.98 -17.55
CA LYS A 14 -4.70 15.64 -16.13
C LYS A 14 -5.58 14.44 -15.73
N LYS A 15 -6.85 14.41 -16.14
CA LYS A 15 -7.76 13.27 -15.89
C LYS A 15 -7.26 11.98 -16.54
N LEU A 16 -6.66 12.05 -17.72
CA LEU A 16 -6.03 10.88 -18.35
C LEU A 16 -4.80 10.41 -17.56
N ILE A 17 -3.91 11.33 -17.19
CA ILE A 17 -2.73 11.04 -16.35
C ILE A 17 -3.17 10.35 -15.06
N ASP A 18 -4.23 10.84 -14.42
CA ASP A 18 -4.77 10.27 -13.19
C ASP A 18 -5.19 8.81 -13.35
N LYS A 19 -5.87 8.48 -14.45
CA LYS A 19 -6.24 7.10 -14.76
C LYS A 19 -5.00 6.23 -15.00
N LEU A 20 -4.01 6.73 -15.75
CA LEU A 20 -2.78 5.98 -16.02
C LEU A 20 -1.96 5.72 -14.74
N LEU A 21 -1.95 6.65 -13.79
CA LEU A 21 -1.33 6.46 -12.48
C LEU A 21 -2.01 5.35 -11.69
N LEU A 22 -3.35 5.27 -11.74
CA LEU A 22 -4.12 4.21 -11.07
C LEU A 22 -3.88 2.83 -11.70
N GLU A 23 -3.60 2.78 -13.01
CA GLU A 23 -3.17 1.57 -13.72
C GLU A 23 -1.68 1.22 -13.49
N ARG A 24 -0.99 1.96 -12.62
CA ARG A 24 0.43 1.75 -12.25
C ARG A 24 1.40 1.86 -13.43
N ILE A 25 1.04 2.62 -14.47
CA ILE A 25 1.90 2.87 -15.63
C ILE A 25 3.11 3.71 -15.20
N PHE A 26 4.29 3.42 -15.75
CA PHE A 26 5.51 4.13 -15.39
C PHE A 26 5.42 5.60 -15.79
N LEU A 27 5.87 6.52 -14.92
CA LEU A 27 5.81 7.97 -15.21
C LEU A 27 6.44 8.33 -16.57
N ARG A 28 7.53 7.65 -16.95
CA ARG A 28 8.19 7.88 -18.25
C ARG A 28 7.30 7.48 -19.42
N GLU A 29 6.52 6.41 -19.28
CA GLU A 29 5.54 5.99 -20.27
C GLU A 29 4.38 6.96 -20.33
N ILE A 30 3.87 7.42 -19.17
CA ILE A 30 2.83 8.44 -19.11
C ILE A 30 3.27 9.70 -19.84
N ALA A 31 4.50 10.19 -19.60
CA ALA A 31 5.05 11.35 -20.30
C ALA A 31 5.10 11.12 -21.83
N ARG A 32 5.54 9.93 -22.28
CA ARG A 32 5.56 9.58 -23.71
C ARG A 32 4.17 9.53 -24.34
N VAL A 33 3.21 8.89 -23.67
CA VAL A 33 1.85 8.67 -24.21
C VAL A 33 1.04 9.97 -24.24
N THR A 34 1.23 10.84 -23.24
CA THR A 34 0.45 12.09 -23.11
C THR A 34 1.14 13.29 -23.75
N GLY A 35 2.43 13.20 -24.06
CA GLY A 35 3.21 14.29 -24.67
C GLY A 35 3.54 15.45 -23.72
N VAL A 36 3.26 15.31 -22.41
CA VAL A 36 3.60 16.33 -21.41
C VAL A 36 5.09 16.32 -21.08
N SER A 37 5.61 17.47 -20.65
CA SER A 37 6.99 17.56 -20.16
C SER A 37 7.22 16.63 -18.97
N TRP A 38 8.37 15.96 -18.95
CA TRP A 38 8.81 15.12 -17.83
C TRP A 38 8.85 15.89 -16.51
N SER A 39 9.43 17.10 -16.50
CA SER A 39 9.52 17.92 -15.29
C SER A 39 8.13 18.29 -14.77
N TRP A 40 7.25 18.72 -15.67
CA TRP A 40 5.87 19.07 -15.34
C TRP A 40 5.11 17.88 -14.74
N LEU A 41 5.23 16.68 -15.34
CA LEU A 41 4.58 15.48 -14.82
C LEU A 41 5.10 15.11 -13.43
N GLN A 42 6.43 15.19 -13.23
CA GLN A 42 7.04 14.90 -11.95
C GLN A 42 6.54 15.85 -10.86
N ASP A 43 6.48 17.16 -11.14
CA ASP A 43 5.98 18.16 -10.21
C ASP A 43 4.49 17.97 -9.92
N TYR A 44 3.69 17.68 -10.95
CA TYR A 44 2.27 17.38 -10.81
C TYR A 44 2.04 16.19 -9.88
N VAL A 45 2.75 15.08 -10.10
CA VAL A 45 2.64 13.87 -9.28
C VAL A 45 3.11 14.13 -7.84
N ASN A 46 4.24 14.81 -7.65
CA ASN A 46 4.75 15.13 -6.31
C ASN A 46 3.78 15.98 -5.50
N ASN A 47 3.23 17.04 -6.11
CA ASN A 47 2.23 17.90 -5.47
C ASN A 47 0.96 17.12 -5.12
N LYS A 48 0.53 16.22 -6.03
CA LYS A 48 -0.64 15.39 -5.79
C LYS A 48 -0.43 14.41 -4.65
N LEU A 49 0.71 13.72 -4.61
CA LEU A 49 1.05 12.78 -3.55
C LEU A 49 1.20 13.49 -2.19
N ALA A 50 1.77 14.69 -2.16
CA ALA A 50 1.88 15.50 -0.94
C ALA A 50 0.51 15.89 -0.36
N ALA A 51 -0.52 16.04 -1.21
CA ALA A 51 -1.88 16.34 -0.79
C ALA A 51 -2.67 15.12 -0.29
N VAL A 52 -2.18 13.89 -0.53
CA VAL A 52 -2.83 12.67 -0.05
C VAL A 52 -2.46 12.46 1.42
N PRO A 53 -3.45 12.33 2.34
CA PRO A 53 -3.17 12.02 3.73
C PRO A 53 -2.40 10.71 3.85
N SER A 54 -1.38 10.69 4.71
CA SER A 54 -0.58 9.50 5.02
C SER A 54 -1.32 8.46 5.87
N GLN A 55 -2.60 8.68 6.16
CA GLN A 55 -3.46 7.80 6.94
C GLN A 55 -4.48 7.10 6.07
N ILE A 56 -4.61 5.78 6.24
CA ILE A 56 -5.63 4.98 5.57
C ILE A 56 -7.00 5.32 6.15
N LYS A 57 -7.93 5.70 5.29
CA LYS A 57 -9.35 5.77 5.63
C LYS A 57 -9.90 4.36 5.66
N VAL A 58 -10.27 3.89 6.85
CA VAL A 58 -10.85 2.56 7.06
C VAL A 58 -12.35 2.75 7.28
N SER A 59 -13.15 1.99 6.53
CA SER A 59 -14.60 1.94 6.72
C SER A 59 -14.94 1.38 8.11
N ASP A 60 -16.02 1.87 8.72
CA ASP A 60 -16.50 1.34 9.99
C ASP A 60 -16.69 -0.18 9.91
N LYS A 61 -16.01 -0.91 10.79
CA LYS A 61 -16.10 -2.36 10.85
C LYS A 61 -17.19 -2.77 11.85
N PRO A 62 -18.02 -3.78 11.50
CA PRO A 62 -19.01 -4.28 12.43
C PRO A 62 -18.33 -4.82 13.70
N LYS A 63 -18.95 -4.61 14.85
CA LYS A 63 -18.51 -5.25 16.10
C LYS A 63 -18.71 -6.76 15.93
N GLY A 64 -17.61 -7.51 15.79
CA GLY A 64 -17.67 -8.94 15.53
C GLY A 64 -16.31 -9.55 15.22
N LYS A 65 -16.32 -10.84 14.82
CA LYS A 65 -15.12 -11.57 14.45
C LYS A 65 -14.62 -11.10 13.08
N LEU A 66 -13.65 -10.20 13.09
CA LEU A 66 -12.95 -9.76 11.88
C LEU A 66 -11.95 -10.84 11.46
N VAL A 67 -11.91 -11.17 10.17
CA VAL A 67 -10.87 -12.05 9.63
C VAL A 67 -9.95 -11.21 8.77
N ILE A 68 -8.67 -11.23 9.11
CA ILE A 68 -7.66 -10.39 8.46
C ILE A 68 -6.55 -11.26 7.89
N GLU A 69 -5.94 -10.76 6.83
CA GLU A 69 -4.69 -11.30 6.29
C GLU A 69 -3.61 -10.24 6.44
N CYS A 70 -2.43 -10.68 6.87
CA CYS A 70 -1.27 -9.81 7.02
C CYS A 70 -0.10 -10.39 6.23
N ASP A 71 0.59 -9.50 5.52
CA ASP A 71 1.71 -9.83 4.66
C ASP A 71 2.61 -8.61 4.51
N GLU A 72 3.84 -8.86 4.13
CA GLU A 72 4.85 -7.87 3.88
C GLU A 72 5.34 -7.93 2.44
N MET A 73 5.69 -6.76 1.92
CA MET A 73 6.57 -6.67 0.77
C MET A 73 7.74 -5.77 1.10
N TRP A 74 8.78 -5.83 0.29
CA TRP A 74 9.88 -4.90 0.40
C TRP A 74 10.31 -4.42 -0.97
N SER A 75 10.84 -3.20 -1.01
CA SER A 75 11.46 -2.62 -2.19
C SER A 75 12.67 -1.79 -1.79
N PHE A 76 13.40 -1.33 -2.80
CA PHE A 76 14.48 -0.37 -2.64
C PHE A 76 13.98 1.03 -2.97
N VAL A 77 14.27 2.00 -2.11
CA VAL A 77 13.93 3.41 -2.33
C VAL A 77 15.23 4.17 -2.53
N PHE A 78 15.34 4.91 -3.64
CA PHE A 78 16.55 5.67 -4.04
C PHE A 78 17.78 4.80 -4.38
N SER A 79 18.19 3.85 -3.53
CA SER A 79 19.31 2.95 -3.77
C SER A 79 19.07 1.54 -3.23
N LYS A 80 19.86 0.55 -3.68
CA LYS A 80 19.79 -0.85 -3.20
C LYS A 80 20.17 -1.04 -1.73
N ILE A 81 20.73 -0.02 -1.09
CA ILE A 81 21.10 -0.07 0.32
C ILE A 81 19.88 0.26 1.19
N ILE A 82 18.97 1.10 0.68
CA ILE A 82 17.80 1.55 1.43
C ILE A 82 16.63 0.62 1.11
N LYS A 83 16.55 -0.46 1.89
CA LYS A 83 15.45 -1.44 1.84
C LYS A 83 14.30 -0.96 2.73
N VAL A 84 13.11 -0.79 2.15
CA VAL A 84 11.89 -0.41 2.87
C VAL A 84 10.90 -1.55 2.80
N TYR A 85 10.37 -1.93 3.96
CA TYR A 85 9.29 -2.90 4.09
C TYR A 85 7.95 -2.19 4.18
N ILE A 86 6.98 -2.70 3.44
CA ILE A 86 5.60 -2.28 3.40
C ILE A 86 4.80 -3.41 4.02
N TRP A 87 4.39 -3.22 5.26
CA TRP A 87 3.53 -4.15 5.97
C TRP A 87 2.08 -3.82 5.70
N ARG A 88 1.22 -4.81 5.40
CA ARG A 88 -0.19 -4.58 5.08
C ARG A 88 -1.11 -5.50 5.87
N LEU A 89 -2.28 -4.97 6.19
CA LEU A 89 -3.43 -5.74 6.67
C LEU A 89 -4.60 -5.52 5.73
N ILE A 90 -5.25 -6.61 5.34
CA ILE A 90 -6.52 -6.55 4.61
C ILE A 90 -7.63 -7.24 5.39
N ASP A 91 -8.83 -6.71 5.30
CA ASP A 91 -10.05 -7.44 5.66
C ASP A 91 -10.30 -8.50 4.59
N ARG A 92 -10.32 -9.77 4.99
CA ARG A 92 -10.49 -10.89 4.06
C ARG A 92 -11.82 -10.85 3.32
N LYS A 93 -12.87 -10.34 3.97
CA LYS A 93 -14.23 -10.30 3.40
C LYS A 93 -14.36 -9.18 2.38
N THR A 94 -13.92 -7.96 2.74
CA THR A 94 -14.11 -6.79 1.87
C THR A 94 -12.94 -6.52 0.93
N ARG A 95 -11.79 -7.16 1.17
CA ARG A 95 -10.50 -6.87 0.51
C ARG A 95 -9.99 -5.44 0.73
N GLU A 96 -10.61 -4.72 1.66
CA GLU A 96 -10.19 -3.37 2.02
C GLU A 96 -8.85 -3.43 2.77
N ILE A 97 -7.93 -2.54 2.40
CA ILE A 97 -6.72 -2.32 3.20
C ILE A 97 -7.15 -1.65 4.49
N ILE A 98 -7.08 -2.41 5.58
CA ILE A 98 -7.41 -1.90 6.90
C ILE A 98 -6.19 -1.39 7.63
N GLY A 99 -4.97 -1.67 7.14
CA GLY A 99 -3.74 -1.16 7.74
C GLY A 99 -2.51 -1.25 6.85
N CYS A 100 -1.60 -0.28 7.03
CA CYS A 100 -0.32 -0.24 6.33
C CYS A 100 0.73 0.47 7.19
N TYR A 101 1.94 -0.05 7.22
CA TYR A 101 3.06 0.54 7.92
C TYR A 101 4.34 0.41 7.09
N LEU A 102 5.07 1.53 6.98
CA LEU A 102 6.37 1.58 6.31
C LEU A 102 7.49 1.49 7.34
N GLY A 103 8.43 0.58 7.13
CA GLY A 103 9.56 0.41 8.03
C GLY A 103 10.57 -0.60 7.53
N ASP A 104 10.96 -1.51 8.41
CA ASP A 104 11.93 -2.57 8.19
C ASP A 104 11.31 -3.95 8.41
N SER A 105 12.09 -5.03 8.24
CA SER A 105 11.65 -6.41 8.58
C SER A 105 11.57 -6.69 10.07
N SER A 106 11.83 -5.69 10.93
CA SER A 106 11.91 -5.92 12.36
C SER A 106 10.54 -6.17 12.98
N ARG A 107 10.57 -6.87 14.11
CA ARG A 107 9.42 -7.06 14.98
C ARG A 107 8.82 -5.72 15.44
N GLN A 108 9.62 -4.68 15.62
CA GLN A 108 9.12 -3.38 16.08
C GLN A 108 8.20 -2.74 15.04
N SER A 109 8.54 -2.86 13.76
CA SER A 109 7.69 -2.41 12.65
C SER A 109 6.35 -3.15 12.63
N ALA A 110 6.38 -4.48 12.80
CA ALA A 110 5.16 -5.28 12.91
C ALA A 110 4.31 -4.91 14.14
N LYS A 111 4.91 -4.61 15.30
CA LYS A 111 4.17 -4.11 16.47
C LYS A 111 3.51 -2.76 16.23
N LYS A 112 4.19 -1.83 15.55
CA LYS A 112 3.64 -0.51 15.23
C LYS A 112 2.42 -0.64 14.32
N LEU A 113 2.50 -1.50 13.30
CA LEU A 113 1.37 -1.84 12.45
C LEU A 113 0.18 -2.39 13.26
N TRP A 114 0.41 -3.37 14.14
CA TRP A 114 -0.65 -3.95 14.98
C TRP A 114 -1.25 -2.91 15.95
N GLY A 115 -0.41 -2.05 16.53
CA GLY A 115 -0.82 -1.01 17.47
C GLY A 115 -1.63 0.13 16.84
N GLN A 116 -1.56 0.34 15.52
CA GLN A 116 -2.36 1.36 14.84
C GLN A 116 -3.87 1.04 14.81
N PHE A 117 -4.26 -0.21 15.08
CA PHE A 117 -5.65 -0.67 14.95
C PHE A 117 -6.20 -1.21 16.29
N THR A 118 -6.36 -0.32 17.26
CA THR A 118 -6.75 -0.67 18.63
C THR A 118 -8.22 -1.07 18.80
N ARG A 119 -9.13 -0.65 17.91
CA ARG A 119 -10.59 -0.76 18.16
C ARG A 119 -11.21 -2.11 17.75
N CYS A 120 -10.66 -2.81 16.75
CA CYS A 120 -11.30 -4.01 16.17
C CYS A 120 -10.43 -5.28 16.13
N LEU A 121 -9.14 -5.17 16.48
CA LEU A 121 -8.19 -6.30 16.44
C LEU A 121 -8.27 -7.30 17.60
N PRO A 122 -8.67 -6.95 18.84
CA PRO A 122 -8.64 -7.91 19.96
C PRO A 122 -9.48 -9.18 19.73
N SER A 123 -10.52 -9.12 18.87
CA SER A 123 -11.38 -10.24 18.49
C SER A 123 -11.13 -10.74 17.05
N ALA A 124 -10.10 -10.23 16.38
CA ALA A 124 -9.80 -10.62 15.01
C ALA A 124 -9.04 -11.96 14.94
N VAL A 125 -9.24 -12.70 13.84
CA VAL A 125 -8.42 -13.85 13.45
C VAL A 125 -7.50 -13.41 12.33
N ALA A 126 -6.20 -13.53 12.55
CA ALA A 126 -5.18 -13.10 11.61
C ALA A 126 -4.49 -14.29 10.95
N TYR A 127 -4.57 -14.33 9.62
CA TYR A 127 -3.84 -15.26 8.78
C TYR A 127 -2.53 -14.60 8.32
N THR A 128 -1.43 -15.31 8.53
CA THR A 128 -0.10 -14.90 8.07
C THR A 128 0.64 -16.11 7.53
N ASP A 129 1.72 -15.86 6.81
CA ASP A 129 2.72 -16.89 6.55
C ASP A 129 3.50 -17.25 7.83
N PHE A 130 4.53 -18.07 7.69
CA PHE A 130 5.32 -18.56 8.81
C PHE A 130 6.40 -17.58 9.30
N TRP A 131 6.37 -16.31 8.91
CA TRP A 131 7.41 -15.35 9.28
C TRP A 131 7.49 -15.10 10.79
N GLU A 132 8.70 -15.15 11.34
CA GLU A 132 8.96 -15.16 12.79
C GLU A 132 8.46 -13.90 13.51
N SER A 133 8.46 -12.75 12.82
CA SER A 133 7.95 -11.49 13.38
C SER A 133 6.48 -11.60 13.81
N TYR A 134 5.64 -12.37 13.10
CA TYR A 134 4.21 -12.47 13.40
C TYR A 134 3.89 -13.22 14.69
N LYS A 135 4.63 -14.31 14.98
CA LYS A 135 4.40 -15.19 16.15
C LYS A 135 4.42 -14.45 17.49
N THR A 136 5.11 -13.32 17.54
CA THR A 136 5.33 -12.53 18.76
C THR A 136 4.57 -11.21 18.80
N VAL A 137 3.92 -10.84 17.70
CA VAL A 137 3.17 -9.59 17.53
C VAL A 137 1.68 -9.86 17.64
N ILE A 138 1.22 -10.96 17.04
CA ILE A 138 -0.19 -11.34 17.03
C ILE A 138 -0.44 -12.26 18.22
N PRO A 139 -1.48 -11.99 19.05
CA PRO A 139 -1.84 -12.90 20.14
C PRO A 139 -2.09 -14.33 19.64
N SER A 140 -1.54 -15.33 20.33
CA SER A 140 -1.61 -16.74 19.91
C SER A 140 -3.03 -17.25 19.68
N LYS A 141 -4.02 -16.75 20.44
CA LYS A 141 -5.45 -17.09 20.26
C LYS A 141 -6.02 -16.61 18.92
N SER A 142 -5.49 -15.51 18.40
CA SER A 142 -5.90 -14.85 17.15
C SER A 142 -5.08 -15.28 15.94
N HIS A 143 -3.87 -15.81 16.14
CA HIS A 143 -2.92 -16.11 15.08
C HIS A 143 -3.21 -17.47 14.40
N ARG A 144 -3.23 -17.47 13.06
CA ARG A 144 -3.32 -18.66 12.21
C ARG A 144 -2.21 -18.60 11.15
N THR A 145 -1.09 -19.22 11.45
CA THR A 145 -0.01 -19.43 10.46
C THR A 145 -0.45 -20.47 9.45
N VAL A 146 -0.35 -20.15 8.17
CA VAL A 146 -0.78 -21.02 7.07
C VAL A 146 0.29 -21.06 6.00
N GLY A 147 0.49 -22.22 5.38
CA GLY A 147 1.39 -22.35 4.24
C GLY A 147 0.75 -21.89 2.94
N LYS A 148 1.58 -21.63 1.93
CA LYS A 148 1.16 -21.16 0.61
C LYS A 148 0.21 -22.15 -0.08
N GLU A 149 0.38 -23.43 0.20
CA GLU A 149 -0.45 -24.53 -0.30
C GLU A 149 -1.91 -24.45 0.15
N THR A 150 -2.21 -23.72 1.22
CA THR A 150 -3.58 -23.59 1.75
C THR A 150 -4.43 -22.58 0.97
N GLY A 151 -3.81 -21.69 0.20
CA GLY A 151 -4.46 -20.61 -0.54
C GLY A 151 -5.13 -19.54 0.32
N GLN A 152 -4.91 -19.55 1.64
CA GLN A 152 -5.59 -18.67 2.60
C GLN A 152 -5.04 -17.22 2.56
N THR A 153 -3.82 -17.01 2.05
CA THR A 153 -3.15 -15.71 1.85
C THR A 153 -3.18 -15.23 0.40
N ASN A 154 -3.80 -15.98 -0.52
CA ASN A 154 -3.92 -15.60 -1.93
C ASN A 154 -4.50 -14.19 -2.15
N PRO A 155 -5.49 -13.72 -1.36
CA PRO A 155 -6.01 -12.36 -1.47
C PRO A 155 -4.94 -11.27 -1.33
N ILE A 156 -4.17 -11.30 -0.25
CA ILE A 156 -3.13 -10.30 0.00
C ILE A 156 -1.96 -10.48 -0.97
N GLU A 157 -1.57 -11.71 -1.30
CA GLU A 157 -0.52 -11.97 -2.28
C GLU A 157 -0.86 -11.42 -3.68
N ARG A 158 -2.13 -11.47 -4.09
CA ARG A 158 -2.59 -10.87 -5.36
C ARG A 158 -2.53 -9.35 -5.32
N LEU A 159 -2.81 -8.72 -4.17
CA LEU A 159 -2.69 -7.27 -4.00
C LEU A 159 -1.22 -6.81 -4.10
N ASN A 160 -0.30 -7.69 -3.72
CA ASN A 160 1.14 -7.43 -3.68
C ASN A 160 1.82 -7.53 -5.06
N LYS A 161 1.14 -8.10 -6.05
CA LYS A 161 1.58 -8.14 -7.46
C LYS A 161 1.13 -6.89 -8.21
#